data_AF-A0A5E7B649-F1
#
_entry.id   AF-A0A5E7B649-F1
#
_cell.length_a   1.000
_cell.length_b   1.000
_cell.length_c   1.000
_cell.angle_alpha   90.00
_cell.angle_beta   90.00
_cell.angle_gamma   90.00
#
_symmetry.space_group_name_H-M   'P 1'
#
loop_
_entity.id
_entity.type
_entity.pdbx_description
1 polymer ?
#
loop_
_entity_poly.entity_id
_entity_poly.type
_entity_poly.pdbx_seq_one_letter_code
_entity_poly.pdbx_strand_id
1 'polypeptide(L)'
;MNQTIRQKHAVLQVLRERVLLSTSEMYQMIGREEPVRAPRFNVIPLGGNKFDVVEHDTGLSRGARDGHGTACDYAKQLEKNADFFEEVRVTTSRFGRSMLRWALAAALGLVVFAYFGAQR
;
A
#
# COMPACT_ATOMS: atom_id res chain seq x y z
N MET A 1 -18.61 35.84 11.08
CA MET A 1 -17.31 35.42 10.51
C MET A 1 -16.81 36.52 9.58
N ASN A 2 -15.63 37.08 9.81
CA ASN A 2 -15.14 38.27 9.08
C ASN A 2 -14.82 37.94 7.61
N GLN A 3 -15.25 38.79 6.66
CA GLN A 3 -15.00 38.61 5.22
C GLN A 3 -13.51 38.52 4.87
N THR A 4 -12.67 39.32 5.53
CA THR A 4 -11.21 39.29 5.31
C THR A 4 -10.58 37.97 5.73
N ILE A 5 -11.12 37.31 6.77
CA ILE A 5 -10.67 35.99 7.22
C ILE A 5 -11.03 34.92 6.17
N ARG A 6 -12.23 34.98 5.57
CA ARG A 6 -12.62 34.06 4.48
C ARG A 6 -11.72 34.19 3.25
N GLN A 7 -11.41 35.41 2.84
CA GLN A 7 -10.51 35.65 1.70
C GLN A 7 -9.11 35.07 1.96
N LYS A 8 -8.55 35.28 3.16
CA LYS A 8 -7.25 34.70 3.53
C LYS A 8 -7.26 33.18 3.50
N HIS A 9 -8.33 32.55 3.99
CA HIS A 9 -8.47 31.08 3.92
C HIS A 9 -8.57 30.57 2.49
N ALA A 10 -9.34 31.24 1.63
CA ALA A 10 -9.48 30.86 0.22
C ALA A 10 -8.13 30.95 -0.51
N VAL A 11 -7.37 32.04 -0.31
CA VAL A 11 -6.02 32.18 -0.87
C VAL A 11 -5.09 31.08 -0.37
N LEU A 12 -5.12 30.79 0.93
CA LEU A 12 -4.29 29.74 1.53
C LEU A 12 -4.65 28.34 0.99
N GLN A 13 -5.93 28.06 0.74
CA GLN A 13 -6.37 26.81 0.12
C GLN A 13 -5.83 26.69 -1.30
N VAL A 14 -5.96 27.73 -2.12
CA VAL A 14 -5.42 27.75 -3.49
C VAL A 14 -3.90 27.54 -3.50
N LEU A 15 -3.17 28.16 -2.56
CA LEU A 15 -1.72 27.95 -2.44
C LEU A 15 -1.38 26.51 -2.06
N ARG A 16 -2.13 25.89 -1.14
CA ARG A 16 -1.94 24.48 -0.78
C ARG A 16 -2.21 23.56 -1.96
N GLU A 17 -3.29 23.79 -2.70
CA GLU A 17 -3.62 23.01 -3.90
C GLU A 17 -2.50 23.11 -4.95
N ARG A 18 -1.97 24.31 -5.20
CA ARG A 18 -0.84 24.49 -6.12
C ARG A 18 0.42 23.78 -5.66
N VAL A 19 0.72 23.78 -4.36
CA VAL A 19 1.89 23.05 -3.83
C VAL A 19 1.73 21.54 -4.02
N LEU A 20 0.52 21.00 -3.80
CA LEU A 20 0.24 19.59 -4.04
C LEU A 20 0.36 19.23 -5.52
N LEU A 21 -0.21 20.05 -6.41
CA LEU A 21 -0.09 19.87 -7.87
C LEU A 21 1.37 19.97 -8.34
N SER A 22 2.14 20.93 -7.83
CA SER A 22 3.56 21.04 -8.19
C SER A 22 4.37 19.84 -7.70
N THR A 23 4.01 19.29 -6.54
CA THR A 23 4.64 18.08 -5.99
C THR A 23 4.33 16.87 -6.88
N SER A 24 3.09 16.75 -7.36
CA SER A 24 2.71 15.64 -8.24
C SER A 24 3.35 15.71 -9.61
N GLU A 25 3.37 16.89 -10.22
CA GLU A 25 4.07 17.13 -11.49
C GLU A 25 5.58 16.80 -11.36
N MET A 26 6.21 17.19 -10.25
CA MET A 26 7.61 16.86 -9.98
C MET A 26 7.83 15.34 -9.92
N TYR A 27 6.97 14.59 -9.24
CA TYR A 27 7.11 13.14 -9.18
C TYR A 27 6.91 12.47 -10.53
N GLN A 28 5.94 12.93 -11.32
CA GLN A 28 5.72 12.44 -12.69
C GLN A 28 6.95 12.70 -13.58
N MET A 29 7.57 13.88 -13.48
CA MET A 29 8.80 14.20 -14.22
C MET A 29 9.99 13.29 -13.86
N ILE A 30 10.06 12.83 -12.60
CA ILE A 30 11.10 11.90 -12.12
C ILE A 30 10.72 10.44 -12.44
N GLY A 31 9.56 10.20 -13.07
CA GLY A 31 9.04 8.86 -13.38
C GLY A 31 8.61 8.09 -12.13
N ARG A 32 8.26 8.79 -11.05
CA ARG A 32 7.66 8.19 -9.86
C ARG A 32 6.15 8.32 -9.92
N GLU A 33 5.47 7.18 -9.89
CA GLU A 33 4.01 7.13 -9.78
C GLU A 33 3.57 7.57 -8.37
N GLU A 34 2.54 8.42 -8.32
CA GLU A 34 1.88 8.77 -7.06
C GLU A 34 0.86 7.70 -6.66
N PRO A 35 0.65 7.42 -5.36
CA PRO A 35 1.20 8.09 -4.19
C PRO A 35 2.63 7.65 -3.85
N VAL A 36 3.48 8.61 -3.48
CA VAL A 36 4.85 8.33 -3.06
C VAL A 36 4.83 7.66 -1.69
N ARG A 37 4.93 6.33 -1.70
CA ARG A 37 5.13 5.53 -0.48
C ARG A 37 6.58 5.68 -0.03
N ALA A 38 6.77 5.86 1.27
CA ALA A 38 8.09 5.71 1.86
C ALA A 38 8.60 4.27 1.58
N PRO A 39 9.88 4.08 1.21
CA PRO A 39 10.46 2.75 1.11
C PRO A 39 10.31 1.99 2.43
N ARG A 40 9.88 0.73 2.35
CA ARG A 40 9.78 -0.18 3.50
C ARG A 40 11.15 -0.68 3.91
N PHE A 41 12.11 -0.73 3.00
CA PHE A 41 13.48 -1.17 3.26
C PHE A 41 14.48 -0.05 3.02
N ASN A 42 15.25 0.28 4.05
CA ASN A 42 16.29 1.28 4.03
C ASN A 42 17.67 0.64 3.92
N VAL A 43 18.54 1.25 3.13
CA VAL A 43 19.94 0.83 3.00
C VAL A 43 20.81 1.73 3.88
N ILE A 44 21.42 1.16 4.93
CA ILE A 44 22.21 1.87 5.93
C ILE A 44 23.68 1.49 5.78
N PRO A 45 24.62 2.44 5.62
CA PRO A 45 26.04 2.13 5.53
C PRO A 45 26.59 1.65 6.88
N LEU A 46 27.28 0.51 6.89
CA LEU A 46 27.98 -0.04 8.05
C LEU A 46 29.49 0.25 8.04
N GLY A 47 29.99 0.85 6.96
CA GLY A 47 31.43 1.11 6.73
C GLY A 47 32.12 -0.01 5.94
N GLY A 48 33.29 0.28 5.38
CA GLY A 48 34.08 -0.72 4.64
C GLY A 48 33.35 -1.31 3.42
N ASN A 49 32.57 -0.50 2.71
CA ASN A 49 31.72 -0.91 1.57
C ASN A 49 30.61 -1.92 1.94
N LYS A 50 30.25 -2.03 3.22
CA LYS A 50 29.11 -2.82 3.70
C LYS A 50 27.91 -1.96 3.94
N PHE A 51 26.75 -2.48 3.56
CA PHE A 51 25.46 -1.83 3.70
C PHE A 51 24.47 -2.82 4.28
N ASP A 52 23.80 -2.45 5.36
CA ASP A 52 22.69 -3.22 5.91
C ASP A 52 21.38 -2.82 5.24
N VAL A 53 20.50 -3.78 5.02
CA VAL A 53 19.14 -3.50 4.56
C VAL A 53 18.19 -3.70 5.73
N VAL A 54 17.64 -2.61 6.23
CA VAL A 54 16.83 -2.58 7.45
C VAL A 54 15.38 -2.25 7.09
N GLU A 55 14.44 -3.02 7.63
CA GLU A 55 13.02 -2.71 7.50
C GLU A 55 12.67 -1.46 8.32
N HIS A 56 12.03 -0.49 7.69
CA HIS A 56 11.71 0.83 8.24
C HIS A 56 10.83 0.73 9.50
N ASP A 57 9.79 -0.10 9.46
CA ASP A 57 8.79 -0.15 10.53
C ASP A 57 9.25 -0.96 11.74
N THR A 58 10.00 -2.04 11.51
CA THR A 58 10.43 -2.95 12.58
C THR A 58 11.85 -2.67 13.07
N GLY A 59 12.64 -1.92 12.29
CA GLY A 59 14.08 -1.75 12.53
C GLY A 59 14.88 -3.05 12.38
N LEU A 60 14.28 -4.12 11.83
CA LEU A 60 14.93 -5.42 11.72
C LEU A 60 15.88 -5.44 10.52
N SER A 61 17.12 -5.85 10.75
CA SER A 61 18.08 -6.14 9.67
C SER A 61 17.61 -7.36 8.87
N ARG A 62 17.51 -7.18 7.55
CA ARG A 62 17.20 -8.23 6.56
C ARG A 62 18.47 -8.78 5.90
N GLY A 63 19.64 -8.31 6.32
CA GLY A 63 20.94 -8.81 5.93
C GLY A 63 21.83 -7.74 5.29
N ALA A 64 23.11 -7.78 5.67
CA ALA A 64 24.14 -6.93 5.09
C ALA A 64 24.61 -7.43 3.73
N ARG A 65 24.93 -6.50 2.84
CA ARG A 65 25.49 -6.74 1.51
C ARG A 65 26.77 -5.92 1.32
N ASP A 66 27.72 -6.50 0.59
CA ASP A 66 28.91 -5.79 0.14
C ASP A 66 28.60 -5.05 -1.16
N GLY A 67 28.86 -3.74 -1.18
CA GLY A 67 28.58 -2.86 -2.31
C GLY A 67 27.23 -2.15 -2.20
N HIS A 68 27.22 -0.86 -2.56
CA HIS A 68 25.99 -0.05 -2.53
C HIS A 68 24.95 -0.56 -3.54
N GLY A 69 25.37 -0.87 -4.77
CA GLY A 69 24.46 -1.34 -5.83
C GLY A 69 23.74 -2.64 -5.46
N THR A 70 24.47 -3.62 -4.92
CA THR A 70 23.91 -4.92 -4.52
C THR A 70 22.92 -4.76 -3.35
N ALA A 71 23.20 -3.86 -2.41
CA ALA A 71 22.30 -3.54 -1.31
C ALA A 71 21.01 -2.86 -1.81
N CYS A 72 21.11 -1.92 -2.74
CA CYS A 72 19.96 -1.29 -3.38
C CYS A 72 19.13 -2.28 -4.20
N ASP A 73 19.76 -3.16 -4.97
CA ASP A 73 19.07 -4.19 -5.74
C ASP A 73 18.36 -5.19 -4.83
N TYR A 74 18.99 -5.56 -3.71
CA TYR A 74 18.39 -6.43 -2.71
C TYR A 74 17.19 -5.75 -2.03
N ALA A 75 17.30 -4.49 -1.62
CA ALA A 75 16.19 -3.72 -1.09
C ALA A 75 15.02 -3.67 -2.10
N LYS A 76 15.30 -3.40 -3.38
CA LYS A 76 14.30 -3.39 -4.44
C LYS A 76 13.61 -4.74 -4.64
N GLN A 77 14.32 -5.85 -4.49
CA GLN A 77 13.71 -7.19 -4.52
C GLN A 77 12.79 -7.42 -3.32
N LEU A 78 13.19 -6.98 -2.13
CA LEU A 78 12.36 -7.09 -0.93
C LEU A 78 11.06 -6.29 -1.05
N GLU A 79 11.12 -5.07 -1.61
CA GLU A 79 9.92 -4.26 -1.90
C GLU A 79 8.96 -4.99 -2.84
N LYS A 80 9.46 -5.49 -3.97
CA LYS A 80 8.64 -6.23 -4.95
C LYS A 80 7.95 -7.45 -4.33
N ASN A 81 8.68 -8.18 -3.49
CA ASN A 81 8.12 -9.33 -2.79
C ASN A 81 7.03 -8.90 -1.81
N ALA A 82 7.26 -7.84 -1.04
CA ALA A 82 6.28 -7.31 -0.10
C ALA A 82 4.99 -6.86 -0.82
N ASP A 83 5.11 -6.13 -1.92
CA ASP A 83 3.96 -5.70 -2.74
C ASP A 83 3.18 -6.90 -3.29
N PHE A 84 3.88 -7.91 -3.82
CA PHE A 84 3.26 -9.13 -4.31
C PHE A 84 2.47 -9.86 -3.22
N PHE A 85 3.07 -10.04 -2.04
CA PHE A 85 2.38 -10.73 -0.94
C PHE A 85 1.17 -9.94 -0.42
N GLU A 86 1.24 -8.60 -0.40
CA GLU A 86 0.07 -7.78 -0.05
C GLU A 86 -1.05 -7.92 -1.08
N GLU A 87 -0.74 -7.88 -2.37
CA GLU A 87 -1.72 -8.05 -3.44
C GLU A 87 -2.40 -9.43 -3.38
N VAL A 88 -1.61 -10.49 -3.19
CA VAL A 88 -2.11 -11.86 -3.03
C VAL A 88 -2.99 -11.98 -1.79
N ARG A 89 -2.59 -11.40 -0.66
CA ARG A 89 -3.38 -11.41 0.59
C ARG A 89 -4.72 -10.72 0.40
N VAL A 90 -4.74 -9.52 -0.19
CA VAL A 90 -5.97 -8.77 -0.45
C VAL A 90 -6.89 -9.56 -1.37
N THR A 91 -6.36 -10.09 -2.47
CA THR A 91 -7.13 -10.88 -3.44
C THR A 91 -7.71 -12.13 -2.81
N THR A 92 -6.90 -12.89 -2.07
CA THR A 92 -7.33 -14.11 -1.36
C THR A 92 -8.43 -13.79 -0.34
N SER A 93 -8.28 -12.72 0.43
CA SER A 93 -9.30 -12.32 1.42
C SER A 93 -10.63 -11.93 0.78
N ARG A 94 -10.60 -11.25 -0.38
CA ARG A 94 -11.80 -10.88 -1.15
C ARG A 94 -12.48 -12.10 -1.71
N PHE A 95 -11.70 -13.02 -2.29
CA PHE A 95 -12.22 -14.28 -2.82
C PHE A 95 -12.87 -15.12 -1.72
N GLY A 96 -12.20 -15.30 -0.59
CA GLY A 96 -12.73 -16.05 0.55
C GLY A 96 -14.05 -15.47 1.08
N ARG A 97 -14.16 -14.14 1.19
CA ARG A 97 -15.42 -13.48 1.58
C ARG A 97 -16.54 -13.66 0.56
N SER A 98 -16.22 -13.58 -0.73
CA SER A 98 -17.21 -13.80 -1.79
C SER A 98 -17.72 -15.25 -1.76
N MET A 99 -16.80 -16.21 -1.67
CA MET A 99 -17.12 -17.64 -1.60
C MET A 99 -17.97 -17.97 -0.37
N LEU A 100 -17.64 -17.41 0.80
CA LEU A 100 -18.42 -17.60 2.02
C LEU A 100 -19.85 -17.07 1.88
N ARG A 101 -20.02 -15.90 1.25
CA ARG A 101 -21.36 -15.32 0.99
C ARG A 101 -22.19 -16.19 0.06
N TRP A 102 -21.58 -16.72 -1.01
CA TRP A 102 -22.25 -17.65 -1.91
C TRP A 102 -22.60 -18.97 -1.24
N ALA A 103 -21.70 -19.51 -0.41
CA ALA A 103 -21.94 -20.73 0.36
C ALA A 103 -23.13 -20.56 1.33
N LEU A 104 -23.21 -19.42 2.04
CA LEU A 104 -24.34 -19.10 2.91
C LEU A 104 -25.65 -18.96 2.14
N ALA A 105 -25.62 -18.29 0.98
CA ALA A 105 -26.79 -18.14 0.12
C ALA A 105 -27.29 -19.50 -0.41
N ALA A 106 -26.38 -20.37 -0.85
CA ALA A 106 -26.71 -21.72 -1.29
C ALA A 106 -27.27 -22.57 -0.13
N ALA A 107 -26.67 -22.49 1.06
CA ALA A 107 -27.14 -23.19 2.25
C ALA A 107 -28.56 -22.75 2.64
N LEU A 108 -28.82 -21.43 2.66
CA LEU A 108 -30.17 -20.89 2.89
C LEU A 108 -31.17 -21.38 1.83
N GLY A 109 -30.76 -21.39 0.56
CA GLY A 109 -31.57 -21.93 -0.53
C GLY A 109 -31.93 -23.41 -0.33
N LEU A 110 -30.97 -24.25 0.08
CA LEU A 110 -31.19 -25.65 0.39
C LEU A 110 -32.12 -25.84 1.60
N VAL A 111 -31.99 -25.02 2.64
CA VAL A 111 -32.88 -25.08 3.81
C VAL A 111 -34.32 -24.74 3.42
N VAL A 112 -34.52 -23.68 2.64
CA VAL A 112 -35.85 -23.30 2.13
C VAL A 112 -36.41 -24.39 1.22
N PHE A 113 -35.59 -24.92 0.30
CA PHE A 113 -36.00 -26.01 -0.58
C PHE A 113 -36.43 -27.26 0.19
N ALA A 114 -35.66 -27.68 1.19
CA ALA A 114 -36.00 -28.82 2.04
C ALA A 114 -37.29 -28.57 2.83
N TYR A 115 -37.49 -27.36 3.36
CA TYR A 115 -38.70 -27.00 4.10
C TYR A 115 -39.96 -27.09 3.23
N PHE A 116 -39.95 -26.48 2.04
CA PHE A 116 -41.11 -26.52 1.13
C PHE A 116 -41.27 -27.89 0.43
N GLY A 117 -40.17 -28.60 0.18
CA GLY A 117 -40.20 -29.95 -0.39
C GLY A 117 -40.80 -30.98 0.56
N ALA A 118 -40.61 -30.83 1.87
CA ALA A 118 -41.17 -31.72 2.90
C ALA A 118 -42.66 -31.44 3.22
N GLN A 119 -43.22 -30.33 2.72
CA GLN A 119 -44.64 -29.97 2.89
C GLN A 119 -45.54 -30.45 1.73
N ARG A 120 -44.98 -31.12 0.71
CA ARG A 120 -45.73 -31.83 -0.34
C ARG A 120 -45.66 -33.32 -0.12
#